data_AF-A0A6P8GY82-F1
#
_entry.id   AF-A0A6P8GY82-F1
#
_cell.length_a   1.000
_cell.length_b   1.000
_cell.length_c   1.000
_cell.angle_alpha   90.00
_cell.angle_beta   90.00
_cell.angle_gamma   90.00
#
_symmetry.space_group_name_H-M   'P 1'
#
loop_
_entity.id
_entity.type
_entity.pdbx_description
1 polymer ?
#
loop_
_entity_poly.entity_id
_entity_poly.type
_entity_poly.pdbx_seq_one_letter_code
_entity_poly.pdbx_strand_id
1 'polypeptide(L)'
;MSGGCGALGVCSRGLYSCYWKHSSERKRRCACCWFSFVAVATLLSLAWLLIWMALYNSRDDMNTKAFEKTNKWINWFMVIVIISSVLAIYAFLLLLFALVQYALKEPLDLHCVHKVLLSVGLVIIFAGVMGISLQWKKEWPTVPLFLQATAPFLQLGAVLAVTLHSWLLIKSYHRAQRKASRAFILLSWAAVSLAVFLCPLLIHDFCPCLLEELPPKPALIGHRGAPMVSRHAEKTGVLCFWLGFLF
;
A
#
# COMPACT_ATOMS: atom_id res chain seq x y z
N MET A 1 24.84 14.78 24.15
CA MET A 1 24.30 14.35 22.83
C MET A 1 22.79 14.62 22.72
N SER A 2 22.31 15.87 22.94
CA SER A 2 20.86 16.16 23.02
C SER A 2 20.31 17.08 21.91
N GLY A 3 21.17 17.63 21.03
CA GLY A 3 20.75 18.65 20.06
C GLY A 3 19.96 18.14 18.86
N GLY A 4 20.23 16.92 18.37
CA GLY A 4 19.60 16.39 17.15
C GLY A 4 18.16 15.88 17.33
N CYS A 5 17.84 15.37 18.52
CA CYS A 5 16.53 14.76 18.80
C CYS A 5 15.42 15.83 18.95
N GLY A 6 15.79 17.03 19.41
CA GLY A 6 14.85 18.16 19.53
C GLY A 6 14.43 18.73 18.17
N ALA A 7 15.39 18.97 17.27
CA ALA A 7 15.09 19.54 15.95
C ALA A 7 14.22 18.63 15.09
N LEU A 8 14.51 17.32 15.06
CA LEU A 8 13.71 16.33 14.31
C LEU A 8 12.28 16.21 14.85
N GLY A 9 12.11 16.27 16.17
CA GLY A 9 10.78 16.28 16.81
C GLY A 9 9.97 17.52 16.46
N VAL A 10 10.60 18.70 16.47
CA VAL A 10 9.93 19.96 16.14
C VAL A 10 9.54 20.02 14.65
N CYS A 11 10.44 19.64 13.73
CA CYS A 11 10.15 19.63 12.29
C CYS A 11 9.05 18.62 11.92
N SER A 12 9.11 17.40 12.47
CA SER A 12 8.11 16.36 12.19
C SER A 12 6.72 16.71 12.74
N ARG A 13 6.67 17.39 13.90
CA ARG A 13 5.43 17.91 14.47
C ARG A 13 4.85 19.04 13.63
N GLY A 14 5.69 19.97 13.16
CA GLY A 14 5.27 21.04 12.26
C GLY A 14 4.65 20.51 10.97
N LEU A 15 5.26 19.49 10.35
CA LEU A 15 4.76 18.90 9.10
C LEU A 15 3.45 18.11 9.24
N TYR A 16 3.17 17.52 10.40
CA TYR A 16 2.00 16.65 10.62
C TYR A 16 0.82 17.34 11.31
N SER A 17 1.12 18.26 12.23
CA SER A 17 0.14 18.98 13.03
C SER A 17 -0.05 20.43 12.57
N CYS A 18 0.87 20.97 11.77
CA CYS A 18 0.92 22.40 11.37
C CYS A 18 1.04 23.39 12.55
N TYR A 19 1.33 22.89 13.75
CA TYR A 19 1.61 23.68 14.95
C TYR A 19 3.06 23.50 15.40
N TRP A 20 3.71 24.62 15.70
CA TRP A 20 5.08 24.66 16.23
C TRP A 20 5.12 24.78 17.77
N LYS A 21 3.96 24.97 18.41
CA LYS A 21 3.82 25.17 19.86
C LYS A 21 3.13 23.96 20.50
N HIS A 22 3.51 23.64 21.75
CA HIS A 22 2.90 22.56 22.52
C HIS A 22 1.40 22.85 22.75
N SER A 23 0.51 22.03 22.18
CA SER A 23 -0.93 22.21 22.41
C SER A 23 -1.28 21.75 23.84
N SER A 24 -1.99 22.59 24.60
CA SER A 24 -2.53 22.24 25.91
C SER A 24 -3.56 21.11 25.80
N GLU A 25 -3.41 20.11 26.66
CA GLU A 25 -4.26 18.94 26.92
C GLU A 25 -5.52 18.77 26.04
N ARG A 26 -5.42 17.92 25.00
CA ARG A 26 -6.60 17.42 24.27
C ARG A 26 -6.80 15.93 24.53
N LYS A 27 -8.05 15.57 24.84
CA LYS A 27 -8.55 14.24 25.25
C LYS A 27 -7.91 13.08 24.46
N ARG A 28 -7.08 12.29 25.15
CA ARG A 28 -6.32 11.12 24.64
C ARG A 28 -7.16 10.00 23.99
N ARG A 29 -8.49 10.02 24.10
CA ARG A 29 -9.39 8.97 23.56
C ARG A 29 -9.51 8.97 22.02
N CYS A 30 -9.15 10.05 21.31
CA CYS A 30 -9.36 10.16 19.86
C CYS A 30 -8.09 9.95 19.00
N ALA A 31 -6.89 9.95 19.60
CA ALA A 31 -5.63 9.85 18.86
C ALA A 31 -5.41 8.47 18.20
N CYS A 32 -5.94 7.39 18.80
CA CYS A 32 -5.85 6.04 18.24
C CYS A 32 -6.64 5.92 16.91
N CYS A 33 -7.83 6.53 16.85
CA CYS A 33 -8.69 6.50 15.67
C CYS A 33 -8.05 7.19 14.47
N TRP A 34 -7.39 8.33 14.67
CA TRP A 34 -6.72 9.07 13.59
C TRP A 34 -5.46 8.37 13.09
N PHE A 35 -4.69 7.74 13.98
CA PHE A 35 -3.57 6.91 13.57
C PHE A 35 -4.04 5.71 12.73
N SER A 36 -5.07 5.00 13.19
CA SER A 36 -5.69 3.92 12.43
C SER A 36 -6.24 4.40 11.08
N PHE A 37 -6.84 5.60 11.02
CA PHE A 37 -7.30 6.20 9.77
C PHE A 37 -6.15 6.42 8.77
N VAL A 38 -5.02 7.00 9.21
CA VAL A 38 -3.85 7.19 8.33
C VAL A 38 -3.27 5.85 7.88
N ALA A 39 -3.20 4.87 8.77
CA ALA A 39 -2.71 3.52 8.43
C ALA A 39 -3.60 2.86 7.37
N VAL A 40 -4.93 2.87 7.56
CA VAL A 40 -5.91 2.34 6.60
C VAL A 40 -5.83 3.09 5.26
N ALA A 41 -5.74 4.42 5.29
CA ALA A 41 -5.62 5.22 4.07
C ALA A 41 -4.34 4.91 3.28
N THR A 42 -3.22 4.69 3.99
CA THR A 42 -1.95 4.27 3.38
C THR A 42 -2.08 2.90 2.73
N LEU A 43 -2.67 1.94 3.44
CA LEU A 43 -2.85 0.56 2.97
C LEU A 43 -3.76 0.50 1.73
N LEU A 44 -4.86 1.25 1.73
CA LEU A 44 -5.77 1.37 0.58
C LEU A 44 -5.10 2.07 -0.61
N SER A 45 -4.27 3.09 -0.38
CA SER A 45 -3.53 3.78 -1.44
C SER A 45 -2.47 2.89 -2.08
N LEU A 46 -1.78 2.07 -1.28
CA LEU A 46 -0.83 1.06 -1.79
C LEU A 46 -1.57 -0.04 -2.57
N ALA A 47 -2.69 -0.54 -2.05
CA ALA A 47 -3.52 -1.51 -2.77
C ALA A 47 -4.03 -0.95 -4.11
N TRP A 48 -4.44 0.32 -4.14
CA TRP A 48 -4.85 1.01 -5.36
C TRP A 48 -3.73 1.09 -6.40
N LEU A 49 -2.49 1.41 -5.97
CA LEU A 49 -1.34 1.35 -6.85
C LEU A 49 -1.06 -0.06 -7.37
N LEU A 50 -1.17 -1.08 -6.52
CA LEU A 50 -1.01 -2.48 -6.94
C LEU A 50 -2.05 -2.89 -7.99
N ILE A 51 -3.29 -2.41 -7.89
CA ILE A 51 -4.33 -2.62 -8.91
C ILE A 51 -3.90 -1.99 -10.24
N TRP A 52 -3.40 -0.75 -10.23
CA TRP A 52 -2.90 -0.12 -11.46
C TRP A 52 -1.71 -0.84 -12.05
N MET A 53 -0.81 -1.36 -11.22
CA MET A 53 0.31 -2.18 -11.65
C MET A 53 -0.18 -3.46 -12.36
N ALA A 54 -1.19 -4.12 -11.80
CA ALA A 54 -1.81 -5.28 -12.44
C ALA A 54 -2.44 -4.95 -13.80
N LEU A 55 -3.03 -3.76 -13.92
CA LEU A 55 -3.71 -3.29 -15.14
C LEU A 55 -2.76 -2.64 -16.16
N TYR A 56 -1.45 -2.55 -15.87
CA TYR A 56 -0.46 -1.94 -16.77
C TYR A 56 -0.46 -2.55 -18.17
N ASN A 57 -0.65 -3.86 -18.25
CA ASN A 57 -0.69 -4.58 -19.53
C ASN A 57 -1.86 -4.14 -20.42
N SER A 58 -2.95 -3.65 -19.83
CA SER A 58 -4.18 -3.22 -20.53
C SER A 58 -4.25 -1.68 -20.69
N ARG A 59 -3.11 -0.98 -20.57
CA ARG A 59 -3.03 0.49 -20.65
C ARG A 59 -3.55 1.07 -21.97
N ASP A 60 -3.36 0.38 -23.10
CA ASP A 60 -3.73 0.91 -24.42
C ASP A 60 -5.25 0.90 -24.60
N ASP A 61 -5.95 -0.11 -24.06
CA ASP A 61 -7.42 -0.16 -24.03
C ASP A 61 -7.98 0.98 -23.15
N MET A 62 -7.34 1.26 -22.01
CA MET A 62 -7.69 2.38 -21.14
C MET A 62 -7.53 3.72 -21.85
N ASN A 63 -6.38 3.93 -22.48
CA ASN A 63 -6.05 5.16 -23.20
C ASN A 63 -7.02 5.39 -24.37
N THR A 64 -7.38 4.33 -25.07
CA THR A 64 -8.35 4.38 -26.18
C THR A 64 -9.73 4.79 -25.68
N LYS A 65 -10.25 4.15 -24.61
CA LYS A 65 -11.55 4.51 -24.02
C LYS A 65 -11.59 5.91 -23.43
N ALA A 66 -10.48 6.37 -22.85
CA ALA A 66 -10.37 7.73 -22.36
C ALA A 66 -10.29 8.74 -23.51
N PHE A 67 -9.62 8.40 -24.61
CA PHE A 67 -9.62 9.22 -25.82
C PHE A 67 -11.03 9.37 -26.38
N GLU A 68 -11.79 8.28 -26.53
CA GLU A 68 -13.18 8.34 -27.02
C GLU A 68 -14.07 9.29 -26.20
N LYS A 69 -13.86 9.35 -24.88
CA LYS A 69 -14.63 10.24 -23.99
C LYS A 69 -14.11 11.68 -23.95
N THR A 70 -12.80 11.88 -24.01
CA THR A 70 -12.17 13.20 -23.78
C THR A 70 -11.74 13.91 -25.06
N ASN A 71 -11.71 13.20 -26.20
CA ASN A 71 -11.16 13.63 -27.49
C ASN A 71 -9.72 14.17 -27.40
N LYS A 72 -8.96 13.76 -26.36
CA LYS A 72 -7.57 14.18 -26.13
C LYS A 72 -6.64 12.97 -26.15
N TRP A 73 -5.68 13.00 -27.06
CA TRP A 73 -4.72 11.93 -27.26
C TRP A 73 -3.54 12.09 -26.28
N ILE A 74 -3.77 11.64 -25.04
CA ILE A 74 -2.82 11.68 -23.92
C ILE A 74 -2.74 10.27 -23.34
N ASN A 75 -1.59 9.92 -22.77
CA ASN A 75 -1.44 8.70 -22.00
C ASN A 75 -2.14 8.83 -20.63
N TRP A 76 -3.46 8.74 -20.64
CA TRP A 76 -4.33 8.85 -19.47
C TRP A 76 -3.99 7.84 -18.38
N PHE A 77 -3.57 6.63 -18.77
CA PHE A 77 -3.11 5.61 -17.83
C PHE A 77 -1.95 6.13 -16.98
N MET A 78 -0.91 6.69 -17.62
CA MET A 78 0.25 7.24 -16.89
C MET A 78 -0.14 8.41 -15.99
N VAL A 79 -1.05 9.28 -16.43
CA VAL A 79 -1.55 10.40 -15.60
C VAL A 79 -2.20 9.88 -14.32
N ILE A 80 -3.07 8.88 -14.42
CA ILE A 80 -3.76 8.31 -13.26
C ILE A 80 -2.77 7.61 -12.32
N VAL A 81 -1.80 6.87 -12.87
CA VAL A 81 -0.74 6.23 -12.07
C VAL A 81 0.09 7.27 -11.33
N ILE A 82 0.49 8.37 -11.97
CA ILE A 82 1.27 9.44 -11.33
C ILE A 82 0.48 10.05 -10.17
N ILE A 83 -0.80 10.41 -10.38
CA ILE A 83 -1.65 10.97 -9.31
C ILE A 83 -1.80 9.97 -8.15
N SER A 84 -2.01 8.69 -8.47
CA SER A 84 -2.12 7.62 -7.48
C SER A 84 -0.82 7.43 -6.69
N SER A 85 0.33 7.55 -7.36
CA SER A 85 1.66 7.43 -6.75
C SER A 85 1.93 8.58 -5.79
N VAL A 86 1.62 9.81 -6.20
CA VAL A 86 1.72 10.99 -5.33
C VAL A 86 0.86 10.81 -4.08
N LEU A 87 -0.39 10.36 -4.24
CA LEU A 87 -1.29 10.10 -3.12
C LEU A 87 -0.73 9.04 -2.15
N ALA A 88 -0.21 7.92 -2.68
CA ALA A 88 0.34 6.85 -1.85
C ALA A 88 1.62 7.27 -1.12
N ILE A 89 2.54 7.97 -1.79
CA ILE A 89 3.76 8.52 -1.19
C ILE A 89 3.37 9.49 -0.08
N TYR A 90 2.43 10.39 -0.34
CA TYR A 90 1.94 11.34 0.65
C TYR A 90 1.35 10.65 1.89
N ALA A 91 0.49 9.64 1.71
CA ALA A 91 -0.07 8.85 2.81
C ALA A 91 1.02 8.11 3.60
N PHE A 92 1.98 7.49 2.91
CA PHE A 92 3.10 6.78 3.52
C PHE A 92 4.00 7.72 4.34
N LEU A 93 4.32 8.91 3.82
CA LEU A 93 5.09 9.92 4.56
C LEU A 93 4.36 10.38 5.82
N LEU A 94 3.04 10.58 5.77
CA LEU A 94 2.24 10.89 6.95
C LEU A 94 2.26 9.76 7.98
N LEU A 95 2.18 8.50 7.53
CA LEU A 95 2.31 7.34 8.42
C LEU A 95 3.70 7.30 9.07
N LEU A 96 4.76 7.55 8.31
CA LEU A 96 6.14 7.62 8.82
C LEU A 96 6.29 8.72 9.88
N PHE A 97 5.78 9.93 9.61
CA PHE A 97 5.80 11.02 10.61
C PHE A 97 5.01 10.67 11.86
N ALA A 98 3.87 9.97 11.73
CA ALA A 98 3.11 9.49 12.86
C ALA A 98 3.89 8.48 13.71
N LEU A 99 4.62 7.55 13.07
CA LEU A 99 5.49 6.58 13.76
C LEU A 99 6.67 7.27 14.46
N VAL A 100 7.28 8.28 13.83
CA VAL A 100 8.37 9.08 14.42
C VAL A 100 7.87 9.84 15.65
N GLN A 101 6.73 10.54 15.56
CA GLN A 101 6.15 11.25 16.70
C GLN A 101 5.77 10.30 17.84
N TYR A 102 5.24 9.12 17.48
CA TYR A 102 4.96 8.07 18.46
C TYR A 102 6.24 7.64 19.20
N ALA A 103 7.36 7.49 18.47
CA ALA A 103 8.66 7.15 19.04
C ALA A 103 9.25 8.28 19.92
N LEU A 104 8.99 9.55 19.57
CA LEU A 104 9.45 10.75 20.29
C LEU A 104 8.55 11.16 21.47
N LYS A 105 7.46 10.42 21.73
CA LYS A 105 6.46 10.69 22.78
C LYS A 105 5.63 11.97 22.56
N GLU A 106 5.58 12.47 21.35
CA GLU A 106 4.76 13.64 21.01
C GLU A 106 3.28 13.24 20.80
N PRO A 107 2.31 14.13 21.09
CA PRO A 107 0.91 13.91 20.78
C PRO A 107 0.71 13.83 19.27
N LEU A 108 0.12 12.73 18.80
CA LEU A 108 -0.34 12.59 17.42
C LEU A 108 -1.60 13.44 17.24
N ASP A 109 -1.42 14.67 16.75
CA ASP A 109 -2.53 15.52 16.30
C ASP A 109 -2.42 15.76 14.79
N LEU A 110 -3.24 15.04 14.04
CA LEU A 110 -3.30 15.14 12.60
C LEU A 110 -4.07 16.42 12.21
N HIS A 111 -3.41 17.30 11.45
CA HIS A 111 -4.02 18.55 11.02
C HIS A 111 -5.28 18.34 10.17
N CYS A 112 -6.20 19.31 10.19
CA CYS A 112 -7.47 19.23 9.44
C CYS A 112 -7.23 19.09 7.92
N VAL A 113 -6.23 19.79 7.39
CA VAL A 113 -5.87 19.72 5.96
C VAL A 113 -5.50 18.30 5.56
N HIS A 114 -4.68 17.60 6.34
CA HIS A 114 -4.33 16.20 6.03
C HIS A 114 -5.53 15.27 6.12
N LYS A 115 -6.45 15.49 7.07
CA LYS A 115 -7.70 14.72 7.18
C LYS A 115 -8.55 14.86 5.91
N VAL A 116 -8.73 16.10 5.43
CA VAL A 116 -9.50 16.39 4.22
C VAL A 116 -8.80 15.85 2.97
N LEU A 117 -7.48 16.02 2.84
CA LEU A 117 -6.74 15.49 1.69
C LEU A 117 -6.79 13.96 1.63
N LEU A 118 -6.64 13.28 2.77
CA LEU A 118 -6.76 11.83 2.83
C LEU A 118 -8.20 11.36 2.54
N SER A 119 -9.22 12.07 3.03
CA SER A 119 -10.61 11.69 2.75
C SER A 119 -10.95 11.86 1.27
N VAL A 120 -10.52 12.96 0.64
CA VAL A 120 -10.67 13.16 -0.82
C VAL A 120 -9.94 12.07 -1.60
N GLY A 121 -8.71 11.74 -1.22
CA GLY A 121 -7.94 10.65 -1.84
C GLY A 121 -8.66 9.29 -1.75
N LEU A 122 -9.25 8.97 -0.59
CA LEU A 122 -10.02 7.75 -0.40
C LEU A 122 -11.30 7.71 -1.27
N VAL A 123 -11.98 8.85 -1.41
CA VAL A 123 -13.14 8.95 -2.31
C VAL A 123 -12.73 8.73 -3.77
N ILE A 124 -11.57 9.25 -4.19
CA ILE A 124 -11.02 9.01 -5.54
C ILE A 124 -10.72 7.52 -5.74
N ILE A 125 -10.07 6.87 -4.78
CA ILE A 125 -9.79 5.43 -4.84
C ILE A 125 -11.09 4.63 -4.94
N PHE A 126 -12.08 4.93 -4.10
CA PHE A 126 -13.36 4.24 -4.10
C PHE A 126 -14.10 4.41 -5.45
N ALA A 127 -14.17 5.65 -5.96
CA ALA A 127 -14.75 5.92 -7.27
C ALA A 127 -14.00 5.22 -8.41
N GLY A 128 -12.67 5.14 -8.32
CA GLY A 128 -11.81 4.43 -9.26
C GLY A 128 -12.08 2.92 -9.27
N VAL A 129 -12.11 2.28 -8.10
CA VAL A 129 -12.44 0.85 -7.96
C VAL A 129 -13.84 0.55 -8.49
N MET A 130 -14.82 1.40 -8.16
CA MET A 130 -16.18 1.30 -8.68
C MET A 130 -16.21 1.44 -10.22
N GLY A 131 -15.48 2.42 -10.76
CA GLY A 131 -15.37 2.65 -12.20
C GLY A 131 -14.80 1.45 -12.94
N ILE A 132 -13.72 0.85 -12.43
CA ILE A 132 -13.12 -0.37 -13.00
C ILE A 132 -14.12 -1.55 -12.89
N SER A 133 -14.78 -1.69 -11.75
CA SER A 133 -15.73 -2.78 -11.49
C SER A 133 -16.95 -2.74 -12.42
N LEU A 134 -17.40 -1.54 -12.83
CA LEU A 134 -18.55 -1.35 -13.70
C LEU A 134 -18.17 -1.41 -15.19
N GLN A 135 -17.08 -0.74 -15.59
CA GLN A 135 -16.71 -0.56 -17.00
C GLN A 135 -15.75 -1.65 -17.52
N TRP A 136 -15.04 -2.33 -16.62
CA TRP A 136 -13.88 -3.16 -16.95
C TRP A 136 -13.93 -4.57 -16.33
N LYS A 137 -15.14 -5.15 -16.30
CA LYS A 137 -15.40 -6.51 -15.79
C LYS A 137 -14.53 -7.59 -16.44
N LYS A 138 -14.18 -7.44 -17.73
CA LYS A 138 -13.37 -8.41 -18.47
C LYS A 138 -11.91 -8.47 -18.00
N GLU A 139 -11.35 -7.33 -17.60
CA GLU A 139 -9.95 -7.19 -17.19
C GLU A 139 -9.77 -7.28 -15.67
N TRP A 140 -10.86 -7.22 -14.90
CA TRP A 140 -10.83 -7.35 -13.44
C TRP A 140 -10.20 -8.66 -12.93
N PRO A 141 -10.38 -9.83 -13.58
CA PRO A 141 -9.68 -11.07 -13.19
C PRO A 141 -8.15 -11.02 -13.32
N THR A 142 -7.58 -10.05 -14.01
CA THR A 142 -6.12 -9.85 -14.07
C THR A 142 -5.54 -9.45 -12.71
N VAL A 143 -6.30 -8.70 -11.92
CA VAL A 143 -5.86 -8.19 -10.61
C VAL A 143 -5.52 -9.31 -9.62
N PRO A 144 -6.43 -10.27 -9.33
CA PRO A 144 -6.09 -11.37 -8.43
C PRO A 144 -4.97 -12.25 -8.99
N LEU A 145 -4.91 -12.48 -10.31
CA LEU A 145 -3.83 -13.24 -10.93
C LEU A 145 -2.46 -12.57 -10.74
N PHE A 146 -2.40 -11.25 -10.89
CA PHE A 146 -1.19 -10.46 -10.64
C PHE A 146 -0.80 -10.48 -9.15
N LEU A 147 -1.78 -10.36 -8.24
CA LEU A 147 -1.52 -10.46 -6.79
C LEU A 147 -0.98 -11.84 -6.41
N GLN A 148 -1.46 -12.90 -7.04
CA GLN A 148 -1.01 -14.27 -6.82
C GLN A 148 0.43 -14.47 -7.33
N ALA A 149 0.76 -13.93 -8.50
CA ALA A 149 2.11 -13.93 -9.03
C ALA A 149 3.10 -13.08 -8.20
N THR A 150 2.61 -11.98 -7.61
CA THR A 150 3.43 -11.07 -6.79
C THR A 150 3.39 -11.40 -5.29
N ALA A 151 2.59 -12.37 -4.88
CA ALA A 151 2.41 -12.80 -3.50
C ALA A 151 3.72 -13.09 -2.75
N PRO A 152 4.72 -13.82 -3.30
CA PRO A 152 5.99 -14.04 -2.60
C PRO A 152 6.79 -12.74 -2.36
N PHE A 153 6.65 -11.73 -3.20
CA PHE A 153 7.30 -10.43 -2.99
C PHE A 153 6.55 -9.58 -1.96
N LEU A 154 5.21 -9.59 -2.00
CA LEU A 154 4.35 -8.97 -0.99
C LEU A 154 4.61 -9.57 0.40
N GLN A 155 4.80 -10.88 0.47
CA GLN A 155 5.19 -11.63 1.66
C GLN A 155 6.52 -11.11 2.24
N LEU A 156 7.56 -10.97 1.41
CA LEU A 156 8.86 -10.43 1.83
C LEU A 156 8.73 -8.99 2.34
N GLY A 157 7.96 -8.15 1.64
CA GLY A 157 7.66 -6.79 2.07
C GLY A 157 6.93 -6.74 3.42
N ALA A 158 5.97 -7.64 3.65
CA ALA A 158 5.26 -7.75 4.91
C ALA A 158 6.17 -8.19 6.07
N VAL A 159 7.05 -9.18 5.84
CA VAL A 159 8.05 -9.61 6.84
C VAL A 159 8.99 -8.46 7.20
N LEU A 160 9.48 -7.72 6.20
CA LEU A 160 10.31 -6.54 6.42
C LEU A 160 9.57 -5.48 7.25
N ALA A 161 8.31 -5.20 6.91
CA ALA A 161 7.49 -4.25 7.64
C ALA A 161 7.28 -4.67 9.11
N VAL A 162 6.91 -5.93 9.38
CA VAL A 162 6.73 -6.46 10.74
C VAL A 162 8.03 -6.38 11.54
N THR A 163 9.16 -6.68 10.89
CA THR A 163 10.49 -6.60 11.50
C THR A 163 10.84 -5.17 11.89
N LEU A 164 10.63 -4.20 11.00
CA LEU A 164 10.88 -2.79 11.29
C LEU A 164 9.98 -2.25 12.41
N HIS A 165 8.74 -2.75 12.53
CA HIS A 165 7.81 -2.35 13.58
C HIS A 165 8.10 -2.96 14.96
N SER A 166 8.93 -4.01 15.04
CA SER A 166 9.26 -4.71 16.29
C SER A 166 9.82 -3.76 17.38
N TRP A 167 10.69 -2.84 16.99
CA TRP A 167 11.27 -1.85 17.90
C TRP A 167 10.22 -0.91 18.51
N LEU A 168 9.24 -0.49 17.71
CA LEU A 168 8.14 0.37 18.18
C LEU A 168 7.25 -0.36 19.17
N LEU A 169 7.09 -1.67 19.00
CA LEU A 169 6.29 -2.51 19.89
C LEU A 169 6.95 -2.70 21.25
N ILE A 170 8.26 -2.91 21.29
CA ILE A 170 9.02 -2.98 22.56
C ILE A 170 8.82 -1.67 23.33
N LYS A 171 8.97 -0.51 22.65
CA LYS A 171 8.70 0.80 23.26
C LYS A 171 7.26 0.94 23.75
N SER A 172 6.28 0.50 22.94
CA SER A 172 4.85 0.52 23.30
C SER A 172 4.56 -0.34 24.52
N TYR A 173 5.16 -1.54 24.59
CA TYR A 173 5.01 -2.50 25.68
C TYR A 173 5.55 -1.94 27.00
N HIS A 174 6.76 -1.37 26.99
CA HIS A 174 7.33 -0.73 28.18
C HIS A 174 6.52 0.48 28.64
N ARG A 175 5.89 1.20 27.71
CA ARG A 175 5.04 2.36 28.02
C ARG A 175 3.68 1.98 28.61
N ALA A 176 3.17 0.79 28.26
CA ALA A 176 1.86 0.33 28.71
C ALA A 176 1.85 0.08 30.23
N GLN A 177 0.91 0.73 30.93
CA GLN A 177 0.79 0.68 32.39
C GLN A 177 -0.13 -0.47 32.86
N ARG A 178 -1.16 -0.81 32.08
CA ARG A 178 -2.10 -1.89 32.42
C ARG A 178 -1.65 -3.23 31.82
N LYS A 179 -1.79 -4.31 32.59
CA LYS A 179 -1.55 -5.68 32.10
C LYS A 179 -2.38 -5.99 30.85
N ALA A 180 -3.65 -5.59 30.83
CA ALA A 180 -4.53 -5.76 29.67
C ALA A 180 -4.01 -5.06 28.40
N SER A 181 -3.47 -3.84 28.50
CA SER A 181 -2.89 -3.14 27.35
C SER A 181 -1.60 -3.79 26.84
N ARG A 182 -0.76 -4.30 27.74
CA ARG A 182 0.45 -5.05 27.37
C ARG A 182 0.09 -6.35 26.64
N ALA A 183 -0.88 -7.09 27.17
CA ALA A 183 -1.41 -8.28 26.53
C ALA A 183 -1.98 -7.95 25.14
N PHE A 184 -2.78 -6.89 25.01
CA PHE A 184 -3.34 -6.47 23.72
C PHE A 184 -2.26 -6.12 22.68
N ILE A 185 -1.22 -5.37 23.07
CA ILE A 185 -0.11 -5.02 22.17
C ILE A 185 0.63 -6.28 21.70
N LEU A 186 0.95 -7.20 22.62
CA LEU A 186 1.65 -8.44 22.27
C LEU A 186 0.78 -9.36 21.41
N LEU A 187 -0.49 -9.55 21.78
CA LEU A 187 -1.41 -10.42 21.04
C LEU A 187 -1.69 -9.89 19.63
N SER A 188 -1.89 -8.58 19.48
CA SER A 188 -2.10 -7.98 18.16
C SER A 188 -0.87 -8.13 17.27
N TRP A 189 0.34 -7.91 17.80
CA TRP A 189 1.55 -8.15 17.02
C TRP A 189 1.78 -9.63 16.71
N ALA A 190 1.60 -10.52 17.68
CA ALA A 190 1.74 -11.95 17.47
C ALA A 190 0.75 -12.46 16.41
N ALA A 191 -0.49 -11.98 16.42
CA ALA A 191 -1.49 -12.31 15.42
C ALA A 191 -1.09 -11.83 14.02
N VAL A 192 -0.59 -10.60 13.88
CA VAL A 192 -0.12 -10.06 12.59
C VAL A 192 1.11 -10.84 12.10
N SER A 193 2.10 -11.08 12.96
CA SER A 193 3.28 -11.87 12.63
C SER A 193 2.90 -13.28 12.21
N LEU A 194 2.04 -13.96 12.97
CA LEU A 194 1.57 -15.30 12.65
C LEU A 194 0.84 -15.32 11.30
N ALA A 195 -0.05 -14.37 11.04
CA ALA A 195 -0.74 -14.26 9.75
C ALA A 195 0.26 -14.10 8.60
N VAL A 196 1.22 -13.18 8.73
CA VAL A 196 2.27 -12.99 7.72
C VAL A 196 3.09 -14.27 7.56
N PHE A 197 3.55 -14.93 8.63
CA PHE A 197 4.36 -16.15 8.51
C PHE A 197 3.58 -17.38 8.01
N LEU A 198 2.25 -17.41 8.15
CA LEU A 198 1.38 -18.46 7.61
C LEU A 198 0.95 -18.20 6.16
N CYS A 199 1.02 -16.97 5.67
CA CYS A 199 0.72 -16.63 4.28
C CYS A 199 1.47 -17.49 3.23
N PRO A 200 2.72 -17.95 3.39
CA PRO A 200 3.38 -18.83 2.43
C PRO A 200 2.66 -20.15 2.21
N LEU A 201 1.99 -20.69 3.23
CA LEU A 201 1.19 -21.91 3.10
C LEU A 201 0.01 -21.67 2.13
N LEU A 202 -0.63 -20.50 2.25
CA LEU A 202 -1.70 -20.06 1.35
C LEU A 202 -1.19 -19.66 -0.04
N ILE A 203 0.10 -19.40 -0.21
CA ILE A 203 0.69 -19.07 -1.53
C ILE A 203 1.10 -20.34 -2.26
N HIS A 204 1.60 -21.36 -1.55
CA HIS A 204 2.07 -22.61 -2.17
C HIS A 204 0.95 -23.33 -2.92
N ASP A 205 -0.25 -23.41 -2.34
CA ASP A 205 -1.40 -24.09 -2.95
C ASP A 205 -2.00 -23.32 -4.12
N PHE A 206 -1.73 -22.01 -4.22
CA PHE A 206 -2.37 -21.14 -5.19
C PHE A 206 -1.40 -20.57 -6.23
N CYS A 207 -0.08 -20.60 -6.09
CA CYS A 207 0.80 -19.92 -7.05
C CYS A 207 0.93 -20.68 -8.40
N PRO A 208 0.54 -20.07 -9.56
CA PRO A 208 0.64 -20.70 -10.88
C PRO A 208 2.10 -20.96 -11.28
N CYS A 209 3.03 -20.14 -10.76
CA CYS A 209 4.45 -20.24 -11.05
C CYS A 209 5.13 -21.48 -10.43
N LEU A 210 4.45 -22.16 -9.49
CA LEU A 210 4.91 -23.41 -8.87
C LEU A 210 4.13 -24.65 -9.35
N LEU A 211 3.11 -24.48 -10.18
CA LEU A 211 2.35 -25.58 -10.76
C LEU A 211 3.10 -26.17 -11.96
N GLU A 212 3.29 -27.49 -11.97
CA GLU A 212 3.87 -28.21 -13.11
C GLU A 212 2.94 -28.23 -14.33
N GLU A 213 1.62 -28.10 -14.10
CA GLU A 213 0.60 -27.97 -15.14
C GLU A 213 -0.21 -26.69 -14.93
N LEU A 214 -0.10 -25.76 -15.89
CA LEU A 214 -0.85 -24.51 -15.83
C LEU A 214 -2.28 -24.70 -16.35
N PRO A 215 -3.29 -24.09 -15.69
CA PRO A 215 -4.65 -24.05 -16.21
C PRO A 215 -4.71 -23.32 -17.57
N PRO A 216 -5.75 -23.59 -18.40
CA PRO A 216 -5.88 -22.98 -19.72
C PRO A 216 -5.85 -21.45 -19.63
N LYS A 217 -5.12 -20.83 -20.56
CA LYS A 217 -4.92 -19.39 -20.63
C LYS A 217 -6.26 -18.65 -20.47
N PRO A 218 -6.42 -17.77 -19.46
CA PRO A 218 -7.63 -16.99 -19.32
C PRO A 218 -7.82 -16.09 -20.55
N ALA A 219 -9.06 -15.93 -21.00
CA ALA A 219 -9.44 -15.10 -22.13
C ALA A 219 -9.30 -13.60 -21.78
N LEU A 220 -8.06 -13.15 -21.60
CA LEU A 220 -7.66 -11.76 -21.43
C LEU A 220 -7.41 -11.14 -22.79
N ILE A 221 -7.89 -9.90 -23.00
CA ILE A 221 -7.64 -9.13 -24.23
C ILE A 221 -6.22 -8.56 -24.15
N GLY A 222 -5.23 -9.45 -24.23
CA GLY A 222 -3.83 -9.10 -24.43
C GLY A 222 -3.52 -9.13 -25.92
N HIS A 223 -3.69 -8.01 -26.61
CA HIS A 223 -3.40 -7.89 -28.06
C HIS A 223 -1.92 -8.09 -28.43
N ARG A 224 -1.02 -8.31 -27.45
CA ARG A 224 0.43 -8.50 -27.67
C ARG A 224 1.07 -9.64 -26.89
N GLY A 225 0.29 -10.63 -26.42
CA GLY A 225 0.91 -11.89 -26.01
C GLY A 225 1.44 -12.61 -27.25
N ALA A 226 2.76 -12.59 -27.47
CA ALA A 226 3.37 -13.52 -28.43
C ALA A 226 2.97 -14.95 -28.04
N PRO A 227 2.62 -15.83 -29.00
CA PRO A 227 2.40 -17.24 -28.69
C PRO A 227 3.70 -17.79 -28.10
N MET A 228 3.73 -18.03 -26.80
CA MET A 228 4.90 -18.61 -26.15
C MET A 228 4.90 -20.11 -26.46
N VAL A 229 5.57 -20.48 -27.55
CA VAL A 229 6.02 -21.85 -27.74
C VAL A 229 7.20 -22.07 -26.81
N SER A 230 7.06 -23.04 -25.91
CA SER A 230 8.08 -23.68 -25.04
C SER A 230 8.31 -23.13 -23.62
N ARG A 231 8.41 -24.11 -22.69
CA ARG A 231 8.54 -24.00 -21.22
C ARG A 231 9.75 -23.19 -20.71
N HIS A 232 10.67 -22.76 -21.57
CA HIS A 232 11.91 -22.10 -21.17
C HIS A 232 11.80 -20.56 -21.12
N ALA A 233 10.81 -19.98 -21.83
CA ALA A 233 10.66 -18.53 -21.97
C ALA A 233 9.89 -17.85 -20.82
N GLU A 234 9.14 -18.61 -20.02
CA GLU A 234 8.29 -18.08 -18.94
C GLU A 234 9.12 -17.63 -17.72
N LYS A 235 10.18 -18.38 -17.39
CA LYS A 235 11.17 -17.97 -16.37
C LYS A 235 11.90 -16.68 -16.75
N THR A 236 12.13 -16.46 -18.05
CA THR A 236 12.77 -15.27 -18.59
C THR A 236 11.81 -14.07 -18.66
N GLY A 237 10.51 -14.30 -18.90
CA GLY A 237 9.48 -13.25 -18.94
C GLY A 237 9.25 -12.58 -17.59
N VAL A 238 9.22 -13.37 -16.50
CA VAL A 238 9.13 -12.83 -15.13
C VAL A 238 10.40 -12.02 -14.79
N LEU A 239 11.59 -12.50 -15.16
CA LEU A 239 12.84 -11.75 -14.97
C LEU A 239 12.87 -10.43 -15.76
N CYS A 240 12.38 -10.44 -17.00
CA CYS A 240 12.29 -9.24 -17.85
C CYS A 240 11.29 -8.20 -17.34
N PHE A 241 10.17 -8.64 -16.74
CA PHE A 241 9.21 -7.71 -16.11
C PHE A 241 9.85 -6.93 -14.95
N TRP A 242 10.76 -7.58 -14.21
CA TRP A 242 11.51 -6.94 -13.13
C TRP A 242 12.68 -6.08 -13.61
N LEU A 243 13.38 -6.48 -14.68
CA LEU A 243 14.45 -5.67 -15.29
C LEU A 243 13.94 -4.38 -15.92
N GLY A 244 12.72 -4.38 -16.47
CA GLY A 244 12.06 -3.17 -16.98
C GLY A 244 11.54 -2.21 -15.91
N PHE A 245 11.60 -2.59 -14.62
CA PHE A 245 11.22 -1.75 -13.48
C PHE A 245 12.43 -1.13 -12.77
N LEU A 246 13.65 -1.54 -13.13
CA LEU A 246 14.92 -1.09 -12.57
C LEU A 246 15.73 -0.20 -13.52
N PHE A 247 15.18 0.16 -14.68
CA PHE A 247 15.72 1.13 -15.64
C PHE A 247 14.63 2.05 -16.17
#